data_AF-A0A6M4P6H1-F1
#
_entry.id   AF-A0A6M4P6H1-F1
#
_cell.length_a   1.000
_cell.length_b   1.000
_cell.length_c   1.000
_cell.angle_alpha   90.00
_cell.angle_beta   90.00
_cell.angle_gamma   90.00
#
_symmetry.space_group_name_H-M   'P 1'
#
loop_
_entity.id
_entity.type
_entity.pdbx_description
1 polymer ?
#
loop_
_entity_poly.entity_id
_entity_poly.type
_entity_poly.pdbx_seq_one_letter_code
_entity_poly.pdbx_strand_id
1 'polypeptide(L)'
;MNVKDLSKEKKEKRLQATADKLDGLDDILWNFANEYDDNYHIGTYNYGIDYAEHSCHTLGFLLHGSKYLSRFEKLRSHDDDFLRDLKLLENINTTEYDIGIISFGVRLFSTSVGHYVSRVKDILEMTEHERVELWNLDCVEQFDLGSEAYVQNNAIQSANFVHQNDGFADLRYTGEIDNNFYDKLVQALKKYPDSESLSIGSGGGSVVNAMAAGYLLKAKGIDVRLHSDCYSACPLVFIAGERRIMEQRPRIKLGFHQMYSVIDNEIILAPISIYNDIQDYIIDMDPTIDTSAFIDLMLSADPHNITYPEYEYLCSTSIASWVQRNCSAPYY
;
A
#
# COMPACT_ATOMS: atom_id res chain seq x y z
N MET A 1 -18.20 -13.10 -24.41
CA MET A 1 -16.88 -13.76 -24.39
C MET A 1 -16.55 -14.11 -22.95
N ASN A 2 -16.13 -15.35 -22.69
CA ASN A 2 -15.69 -15.74 -21.35
C ASN A 2 -14.49 -14.87 -20.97
N VAL A 3 -14.56 -14.17 -19.85
CA VAL A 3 -13.55 -13.17 -19.43
C VAL A 3 -12.18 -13.83 -19.17
N LYS A 4 -12.16 -15.16 -19.02
CA LYS A 4 -10.97 -15.99 -18.78
C LYS A 4 -9.95 -16.00 -19.93
N ASP A 5 -10.34 -15.65 -21.16
CA ASP A 5 -9.49 -15.82 -22.36
C ASP A 5 -9.02 -14.49 -23.01
N LEU A 6 -9.08 -13.37 -22.28
CA LEU A 6 -8.57 -12.09 -22.78
C LEU A 6 -7.03 -12.04 -22.71
N SER A 7 -6.38 -11.64 -23.80
CA SER A 7 -4.94 -11.33 -23.77
C SER A 7 -4.64 -10.15 -22.83
N LYS A 8 -3.39 -10.06 -22.34
CA LYS A 8 -2.93 -8.96 -21.47
C LYS A 8 -3.31 -7.58 -22.03
N GLU A 9 -2.96 -7.34 -23.30
CA GLU A 9 -3.27 -6.07 -23.99
C GLU A 9 -4.78 -5.78 -24.05
N LYS A 10 -5.63 -6.80 -24.25
CA LYS A 10 -7.09 -6.63 -24.24
C LYS A 10 -7.63 -6.32 -22.85
N LYS A 11 -7.04 -6.89 -21.79
CA LYS A 11 -7.42 -6.57 -20.41
C LYS A 11 -7.06 -5.12 -20.07
N GLU A 12 -5.85 -4.69 -20.39
CA GLU A 12 -5.39 -3.31 -20.18
C GLU A 12 -6.27 -2.31 -20.95
N LYS A 13 -6.51 -2.54 -22.25
CA LYS A 13 -7.42 -1.70 -23.05
C LYS A 13 -8.84 -1.62 -22.47
N ARG A 14 -9.35 -2.72 -21.91
CA ARG A 14 -10.68 -2.74 -21.29
C ARG A 14 -10.72 -1.94 -19.99
N LEU A 15 -9.68 -2.05 -19.16
CA LEU A 15 -9.56 -1.24 -17.95
C LEU A 15 -9.44 0.24 -18.29
N GLN A 16 -8.55 0.59 -19.22
CA GLN A 16 -8.39 1.96 -19.69
C GLN A 16 -9.72 2.54 -20.20
N ALA A 17 -10.42 1.82 -21.10
CA ALA A 17 -11.69 2.27 -21.62
C ALA A 17 -12.77 2.44 -20.54
N THR A 18 -12.74 1.61 -19.48
CA THR A 18 -13.64 1.76 -18.33
C THR A 18 -13.28 3.01 -17.53
N ALA A 19 -11.99 3.22 -17.22
CA ALA A 19 -11.51 4.39 -16.49
C ALA A 19 -11.81 5.68 -17.25
N ASP A 20 -11.54 5.73 -18.56
CA ASP A 20 -11.83 6.90 -19.41
C ASP A 20 -13.31 7.25 -19.45
N LYS A 21 -14.20 6.24 -19.37
CA LYS A 21 -15.65 6.46 -19.32
C LYS A 21 -16.10 7.04 -17.98
N LEU A 22 -15.41 6.70 -16.90
CA LEU A 22 -15.74 7.12 -15.54
C LEU A 22 -15.00 8.39 -15.11
N ASP A 23 -13.99 8.82 -15.87
CA ASP A 23 -13.17 9.99 -15.56
C ASP A 23 -14.01 11.27 -15.40
N GLY A 24 -13.84 11.97 -14.28
CA GLY A 24 -14.60 13.17 -13.93
C GLY A 24 -16.05 12.93 -13.46
N LEU A 25 -16.52 11.67 -13.43
CA LEU A 25 -17.85 11.36 -12.90
C LEU A 25 -17.91 11.59 -11.38
N ASP A 26 -16.81 11.39 -10.68
CA ASP A 26 -16.64 11.70 -9.27
C ASP A 26 -16.98 13.17 -8.97
N ASP A 27 -16.39 14.12 -9.70
CA ASP A 27 -16.66 15.55 -9.55
C ASP A 27 -18.13 15.89 -9.86
N ILE A 28 -18.70 15.31 -10.92
CA ILE A 28 -20.11 15.53 -11.29
C ILE A 28 -21.04 15.09 -10.15
N LEU A 29 -20.82 13.88 -9.62
CA LEU A 29 -21.65 13.31 -8.56
C LEU A 29 -21.47 14.03 -7.23
N TRP A 30 -20.24 14.46 -6.93
CA TRP A 30 -19.94 15.25 -5.74
C TRP A 30 -20.70 16.57 -5.77
N ASN A 31 -20.61 17.30 -6.88
CA ASN A 31 -21.31 18.57 -7.06
C ASN A 31 -22.82 18.40 -7.05
N PHE A 32 -23.35 17.35 -7.70
CA PHE A 32 -24.78 17.02 -7.64
C PHE A 32 -25.26 16.85 -6.20
N ALA A 33 -24.58 16.08 -5.36
CA ALA A 33 -24.98 15.91 -3.96
C ALA A 33 -24.95 17.24 -3.15
N ASN A 34 -24.04 18.14 -3.50
CA ASN A 34 -23.91 19.45 -2.84
C ASN A 34 -25.03 20.43 -3.19
N GLU A 35 -25.81 20.17 -4.24
CA GLU A 35 -27.01 20.97 -4.54
C GLU A 35 -28.15 20.72 -3.53
N TYR A 36 -28.10 19.60 -2.80
CA TYR A 36 -29.21 19.14 -1.94
C TYR A 36 -28.92 19.23 -0.44
N ASP A 37 -27.66 19.23 -0.03
CA ASP A 37 -27.25 19.26 1.37
C ASP A 37 -25.82 19.81 1.53
N ASP A 38 -25.54 20.51 2.63
CA ASP A 38 -24.25 21.13 2.96
C ASP A 38 -23.37 20.26 3.88
N ASN A 39 -23.74 19.00 4.16
CA ASN A 39 -22.92 18.10 4.97
C ASN A 39 -21.84 17.40 4.14
N TYR A 40 -20.71 18.09 3.96
CA TYR A 40 -19.57 17.63 3.17
C TYR A 40 -18.74 16.51 3.82
N HIS A 41 -19.05 16.10 5.05
CA HIS A 41 -18.22 15.17 5.82
C HIS A 41 -18.56 13.70 5.54
N ILE A 42 -17.84 13.07 4.61
CA ILE A 42 -17.93 11.63 4.36
C ILE A 42 -17.00 10.75 5.23
N GLY A 43 -16.10 11.40 5.98
CA GLY A 43 -15.11 10.74 6.84
C GLY A 43 -14.02 10.01 6.05
N THR A 44 -12.81 9.95 6.60
CA THR A 44 -11.67 9.24 5.97
C THR A 44 -11.72 7.72 6.17
N TYR A 45 -12.73 7.19 6.88
CA TYR A 45 -12.85 5.76 7.21
C TYR A 45 -13.27 4.90 6.01
N ASN A 46 -14.25 5.34 5.21
CA ASN A 46 -14.69 4.61 4.02
C ASN A 46 -13.70 4.75 2.85
N TYR A 47 -12.95 5.85 2.82
CA TYR A 47 -12.02 6.22 1.76
C TYR A 47 -10.87 5.21 1.57
N GLY A 48 -10.18 4.79 2.64
CA GLY A 48 -8.98 3.96 2.51
C GLY A 48 -9.26 2.46 2.27
N ILE A 49 -10.50 1.98 2.46
CA ILE A 49 -10.85 0.57 2.21
C ILE A 49 -11.18 0.36 0.73
N ASP A 50 -11.90 1.31 0.12
CA ASP A 50 -12.26 1.26 -1.31
C ASP A 50 -11.02 1.29 -2.19
N TYR A 51 -10.04 2.11 -1.84
CA TYR A 51 -8.79 2.23 -2.58
C TYR A 51 -8.05 0.89 -2.72
N ALA A 52 -7.97 0.08 -1.65
CA ALA A 52 -7.38 -1.25 -1.71
C ALA A 52 -8.25 -2.25 -2.48
N GLU A 53 -9.57 -2.25 -2.29
CA GLU A 53 -10.47 -3.11 -3.07
C GLU A 53 -10.38 -2.82 -4.58
N HIS A 54 -10.34 -1.54 -4.98
CA HIS A 54 -10.18 -1.13 -6.36
C HIS A 54 -8.82 -1.51 -6.93
N SER A 55 -7.76 -1.40 -6.12
CA SER A 55 -6.42 -1.88 -6.47
C SER A 55 -6.45 -3.38 -6.76
N CYS A 56 -6.98 -4.17 -5.83
CA CYS A 56 -7.00 -5.62 -5.93
C CYS A 56 -7.97 -6.13 -7.00
N HIS A 57 -9.09 -5.45 -7.22
CA HIS A 57 -9.95 -5.74 -8.37
C HIS A 57 -9.20 -5.54 -9.70
N THR A 58 -8.50 -4.42 -9.84
CA THR A 58 -7.75 -4.09 -11.06
C THR A 58 -6.60 -5.07 -11.30
N LEU A 59 -5.78 -5.32 -10.28
CA LEU A 59 -4.68 -6.29 -10.33
C LEU A 59 -5.20 -7.70 -10.58
N GLY A 60 -6.24 -8.12 -9.86
CA GLY A 60 -6.89 -9.42 -10.02
C GLY A 60 -7.42 -9.62 -11.44
N PHE A 61 -7.98 -8.59 -12.06
CA PHE A 61 -8.40 -8.64 -13.46
C PHE A 61 -7.22 -8.85 -14.41
N LEU A 62 -6.15 -8.06 -14.24
CA LEU A 62 -4.96 -8.13 -15.08
C LEU A 62 -4.28 -9.50 -14.98
N LEU A 63 -4.03 -9.96 -13.75
CA LEU A 63 -3.25 -11.17 -13.46
C LEU A 63 -4.08 -12.46 -13.63
N HIS A 64 -5.33 -12.46 -13.14
CA HIS A 64 -6.15 -13.67 -13.02
C HIS A 64 -7.45 -13.63 -13.83
N GLY A 65 -7.73 -12.55 -14.56
CA GLY A 65 -8.98 -12.37 -15.27
C GLY A 65 -10.15 -12.27 -14.30
N SER A 66 -11.26 -12.98 -14.55
CA SER A 66 -12.44 -12.87 -13.69
C SER A 66 -12.40 -13.72 -12.41
N LYS A 67 -11.32 -14.49 -12.16
CA LYS A 67 -11.29 -15.52 -11.11
C LYS A 67 -11.58 -14.97 -9.71
N TYR A 68 -11.00 -13.82 -9.38
CA TYR A 68 -11.08 -13.23 -8.04
C TYR A 68 -11.96 -11.98 -7.93
N LEU A 69 -12.56 -11.51 -9.04
CA LEU A 69 -13.32 -10.25 -9.02
C LEU A 69 -14.51 -10.29 -8.06
N SER A 70 -15.11 -11.46 -7.88
CA SER A 70 -16.20 -11.67 -6.92
C SER A 70 -15.74 -11.71 -5.46
N ARG A 71 -14.48 -11.39 -5.16
CA ARG A 71 -13.98 -11.16 -3.79
C ARG A 71 -13.96 -9.67 -3.43
N PHE A 72 -14.05 -8.80 -4.43
CA PHE A 72 -14.04 -7.35 -4.26
C PHE A 72 -15.49 -6.87 -4.45
N GLU A 73 -16.17 -6.57 -3.35
CA GLU A 73 -17.63 -6.44 -3.31
C GLU A 73 -18.09 -5.04 -3.71
N LYS A 74 -17.29 -4.00 -3.46
CA LYS A 74 -17.74 -2.61 -3.64
C LYS A 74 -17.89 -2.16 -5.09
N LEU A 75 -17.36 -2.92 -6.04
CA LEU A 75 -17.61 -2.71 -7.48
C LEU A 75 -18.90 -3.42 -7.97
N ARG A 76 -19.58 -4.20 -7.13
CA ARG A 76 -20.73 -5.03 -7.54
C ARG A 76 -22.09 -4.46 -7.19
N SER A 77 -22.19 -3.52 -6.25
CA SER A 77 -23.47 -3.21 -5.62
C SER A 77 -23.77 -1.72 -5.59
N HIS A 78 -23.90 -1.08 -6.76
CA HIS A 78 -24.55 0.24 -6.81
C HIS A 78 -25.44 0.47 -8.03
N ASP A 79 -25.31 -0.20 -9.17
CA ASP A 79 -26.03 0.26 -10.39
C ASP A 79 -27.56 0.45 -10.23
N ASP A 80 -28.31 -0.54 -9.72
CA ASP A 80 -29.78 -0.39 -9.62
C ASP A 80 -30.23 0.44 -8.41
N ASP A 81 -29.57 0.28 -7.26
CA ASP A 81 -29.90 1.03 -6.04
C ASP A 81 -29.47 2.49 -6.14
N PHE A 82 -28.30 2.78 -6.72
CA PHE A 82 -27.80 4.14 -6.95
C PHE A 82 -28.66 4.91 -7.95
N LEU A 83 -29.07 4.28 -9.05
CA LEU A 83 -29.98 4.92 -10.00
C LEU A 83 -31.36 5.18 -9.39
N ARG A 84 -31.82 4.35 -8.44
CA ARG A 84 -33.03 4.62 -7.66
C ARG A 84 -32.81 5.81 -6.73
N ASP A 85 -31.69 5.85 -6.03
CA ASP A 85 -31.35 6.88 -5.06
C ASP A 85 -31.25 8.27 -5.73
N LEU A 86 -30.62 8.36 -6.92
CA LEU A 86 -30.61 9.61 -7.72
C LEU A 86 -32.02 10.10 -8.06
N LYS A 87 -32.94 9.19 -8.43
CA LYS A 87 -34.34 9.55 -8.74
C LYS A 87 -35.12 10.01 -7.51
N LEU A 88 -34.75 9.54 -6.32
CA LEU A 88 -35.39 9.95 -5.06
C LEU A 88 -34.97 11.37 -4.67
N LEU A 89 -33.73 11.80 -4.93
CA LEU A 89 -33.30 13.19 -4.69
C LEU A 89 -34.06 14.20 -5.54
N GLU A 90 -34.40 13.85 -6.79
CA GLU A 90 -35.19 14.71 -7.68
C GLU A 90 -36.68 14.76 -7.30
N ASN A 91 -37.15 13.91 -6.39
CA ASN A 91 -38.56 13.85 -6.01
C ASN A 91 -38.90 14.91 -4.95
N ILE A 92 -39.83 15.81 -5.31
CA ILE A 92 -40.30 16.92 -4.47
C ILE A 92 -40.94 16.50 -3.13
N ASN A 93 -41.26 15.23 -2.93
CA ASN A 93 -41.85 14.70 -1.70
C ASN A 93 -40.84 14.01 -0.77
N THR A 94 -39.56 13.99 -1.13
CA THR A 94 -38.51 13.39 -0.29
C THR A 94 -38.24 14.27 0.92
N THR A 95 -38.12 13.67 2.10
CA THR A 95 -37.91 14.43 3.34
C THR A 95 -36.48 14.98 3.40
N GLU A 96 -36.25 16.07 4.14
CA GLU A 96 -34.90 16.63 4.37
C GLU A 96 -33.94 15.59 4.98
N TYR A 97 -34.44 14.72 5.87
CA TYR A 97 -33.68 13.63 6.44
C TYR A 97 -33.27 12.58 5.39
N ASP A 98 -34.18 12.19 4.51
CA ASP A 98 -33.90 11.24 3.43
C ASP A 98 -32.94 11.85 2.39
N ILE A 99 -33.08 13.14 2.09
CA ILE A 99 -32.14 13.89 1.24
C ILE A 99 -30.73 13.79 1.80
N GLY A 100 -30.54 14.06 3.10
CA GLY A 100 -29.22 13.97 3.73
C GLY A 100 -28.60 12.56 3.62
N ILE A 101 -29.38 11.50 3.84
CA ILE A 101 -28.91 10.12 3.70
C ILE A 101 -28.50 9.81 2.26
N ILE A 102 -29.33 10.18 1.29
CA ILE A 102 -29.07 9.88 -0.11
C ILE A 102 -27.87 10.69 -0.62
N SER A 103 -27.78 11.99 -0.32
CA SER A 103 -26.65 12.84 -0.67
C SER A 103 -25.34 12.31 -0.11
N PHE A 104 -25.34 11.81 1.14
CA PHE A 104 -24.18 11.13 1.71
C PHE A 104 -23.79 9.87 0.91
N GLY A 105 -24.77 9.04 0.54
CA GLY A 105 -24.55 7.86 -0.32
C GLY A 105 -23.96 8.20 -1.68
N VAL A 106 -24.44 9.27 -2.32
CA VAL A 106 -23.90 9.76 -3.60
C VAL A 106 -22.46 10.23 -3.47
N ARG A 107 -22.11 10.96 -2.39
CA ARG A 107 -20.72 11.39 -2.14
C ARG A 107 -19.77 10.21 -1.89
N LEU A 108 -20.24 9.17 -1.20
CA LEU A 108 -19.47 7.94 -1.02
C LEU A 108 -19.21 7.25 -2.36
N PHE A 109 -20.23 7.11 -3.19
CA PHE A 109 -20.08 6.50 -4.52
C PHE A 109 -19.18 7.34 -5.43
N SER A 110 -19.35 8.66 -5.45
CA SER A 110 -18.47 9.63 -6.12
C SER A 110 -17.00 9.39 -5.76
N THR A 111 -16.69 9.35 -4.47
CA THR A 111 -15.33 9.11 -3.96
C THR A 111 -14.77 7.76 -4.43
N SER A 112 -15.60 6.72 -4.34
CA SER A 112 -15.23 5.36 -4.76
C SER A 112 -14.92 5.28 -6.25
N VAL A 113 -15.69 5.99 -7.10
CA VAL A 113 -15.44 6.09 -8.54
C VAL A 113 -14.11 6.79 -8.81
N GLY A 114 -13.84 7.91 -8.14
CA GLY A 114 -12.57 8.63 -8.27
C GLY A 114 -11.37 7.74 -7.91
N HIS A 115 -11.48 6.97 -6.82
CA HIS A 115 -10.46 5.98 -6.44
C HIS A 115 -10.28 4.90 -7.49
N TYR A 116 -11.37 4.34 -8.00
CA TYR A 116 -11.29 3.33 -9.04
C TYR A 116 -10.54 3.84 -10.27
N VAL A 117 -10.90 5.03 -10.76
CA VAL A 117 -10.26 5.65 -11.92
C VAL A 117 -8.78 5.90 -11.66
N SER A 118 -8.43 6.51 -10.51
CA SER A 118 -7.05 6.75 -10.11
C SER A 118 -6.26 5.43 -10.03
N ARG A 119 -6.79 4.41 -9.35
CA ARG A 119 -6.12 3.10 -9.24
C ARG A 119 -5.89 2.43 -10.58
N VAL A 120 -6.88 2.46 -11.47
CA VAL A 120 -6.72 1.88 -12.79
C VAL A 120 -5.60 2.59 -13.56
N LYS A 121 -5.59 3.92 -13.57
CA LYS A 121 -4.55 4.71 -14.25
C LYS A 121 -3.16 4.37 -13.70
N ASP A 122 -2.98 4.46 -12.38
CA ASP A 122 -1.71 4.17 -11.71
C ASP A 122 -1.21 2.75 -11.99
N ILE A 123 -2.09 1.74 -11.88
CA ILE A 123 -1.71 0.33 -12.09
C ILE A 123 -1.35 0.07 -13.55
N LEU A 124 -2.00 0.74 -14.50
CA LEU A 124 -1.68 0.60 -15.92
C LEU A 124 -0.30 1.18 -16.27
N GLU A 125 0.21 2.14 -15.50
CA GLU A 125 1.57 2.68 -15.65
C GLU A 125 2.64 1.77 -15.02
N MET A 126 2.27 0.94 -14.05
CA MET A 126 3.20 0.00 -13.40
C MET A 126 3.73 -1.06 -14.38
N THR A 127 4.97 -1.48 -14.15
CA THR A 127 5.57 -2.67 -14.76
C THR A 127 4.86 -3.94 -14.31
N GLU A 128 5.05 -5.03 -15.06
CA GLU A 128 4.48 -6.33 -14.68
C GLU A 128 4.99 -6.83 -13.33
N HIS A 129 6.28 -6.61 -13.06
CA HIS A 129 6.91 -6.93 -11.77
C HIS A 129 6.22 -6.19 -10.62
N GLU A 130 6.06 -4.87 -10.70
CA GLU A 130 5.40 -4.08 -9.65
C GLU A 130 3.94 -4.51 -9.42
N ARG A 131 3.21 -4.85 -10.49
CA ARG A 131 1.82 -5.34 -10.37
C ARG A 131 1.75 -6.67 -9.62
N VAL A 132 2.69 -7.58 -9.89
CA VAL A 132 2.78 -8.88 -9.20
C VAL A 132 3.13 -8.67 -7.73
N GLU A 133 4.12 -7.83 -7.45
CA GLU A 133 4.54 -7.49 -6.08
C GLU A 133 3.39 -6.88 -5.27
N LEU A 134 2.74 -5.84 -5.81
CA LEU A 134 1.61 -5.20 -5.15
C LEU A 134 0.44 -6.16 -4.94
N TRP A 135 0.17 -7.06 -5.88
CA TRP A 135 -0.86 -8.09 -5.73
C TRP A 135 -0.54 -9.08 -4.61
N ASN A 136 0.70 -9.58 -4.58
CA ASN A 136 1.11 -10.55 -3.56
C ASN A 136 1.12 -9.92 -2.16
N LEU A 137 1.56 -8.66 -2.03
CA LEU A 137 1.60 -7.93 -0.77
C LEU A 137 0.20 -7.54 -0.28
N ASP A 138 -0.56 -6.81 -1.09
CA ASP A 138 -1.75 -6.12 -0.60
C ASP A 138 -3.05 -6.91 -0.86
N CYS A 139 -3.05 -7.90 -1.76
CA CYS A 139 -4.28 -8.56 -2.17
C CYS A 139 -4.42 -10.00 -1.66
N VAL A 140 -3.38 -10.81 -1.84
CA VAL A 140 -3.43 -12.24 -1.46
C VAL A 140 -3.69 -12.39 0.03
N GLU A 141 -2.90 -11.70 0.85
CA GLU A 141 -2.95 -11.77 2.31
C GLU A 141 -4.12 -10.97 2.90
N GLN A 142 -4.41 -9.77 2.36
CA GLN A 142 -5.44 -8.90 2.94
C GLN A 142 -6.87 -9.42 2.70
N PHE A 143 -7.11 -10.11 1.57
CA PHE A 143 -8.44 -10.61 1.18
C PHE A 143 -8.58 -12.14 1.29
N ASP A 144 -7.63 -12.81 1.97
CA ASP A 144 -7.65 -14.26 2.21
C ASP A 144 -7.93 -15.07 0.92
N LEU A 145 -7.16 -14.76 -0.12
CA LEU A 145 -7.38 -15.32 -1.46
C LEU A 145 -6.79 -16.72 -1.64
N GLY A 146 -6.06 -17.22 -0.64
CA GLY A 146 -5.37 -18.51 -0.67
C GLY A 146 -4.04 -18.46 -1.45
N SER A 147 -3.17 -19.44 -1.18
CA SER A 147 -1.84 -19.53 -1.79
C SER A 147 -1.88 -19.73 -3.31
N GLU A 148 -2.98 -20.22 -3.86
CA GLU A 148 -3.18 -20.35 -5.30
C GLU A 148 -3.42 -19.01 -6.03
N ALA A 149 -3.65 -17.94 -5.28
CA ALA A 149 -3.72 -16.58 -5.81
C ALA A 149 -2.33 -15.95 -5.98
N TYR A 150 -1.33 -16.45 -5.27
CA TYR A 150 0.04 -15.95 -5.34
C TYR A 150 0.62 -16.12 -6.75
N VAL A 151 1.26 -15.07 -7.25
CA VAL A 151 1.91 -15.09 -8.56
C VAL A 151 3.42 -15.08 -8.36
N GLN A 152 4.09 -16.14 -8.81
CA GLN A 152 5.55 -16.20 -8.78
C GLN A 152 6.14 -15.15 -9.72
N ASN A 153 7.04 -14.33 -9.20
CA ASN A 153 7.71 -13.31 -9.99
C ASN A 153 8.89 -13.91 -10.77
N ASN A 154 9.20 -13.32 -11.93
CA ASN A 154 10.39 -13.73 -12.68
C ASN A 154 11.63 -13.10 -12.05
N ALA A 155 12.52 -13.90 -11.48
CA ALA A 155 13.76 -13.50 -10.79
C ALA A 155 14.77 -12.66 -11.60
N ILE A 156 14.47 -12.39 -12.88
CA ILE A 156 15.29 -11.55 -13.78
C ILE A 156 14.84 -10.08 -13.74
N GLN A 157 13.58 -9.82 -13.39
CA GLN A 157 13.06 -8.46 -13.29
C GLN A 157 13.24 -7.93 -11.87
N SER A 158 13.48 -6.63 -11.76
CA SER A 158 13.62 -5.97 -10.48
C SER A 158 12.93 -4.62 -10.50
N ALA A 159 12.38 -4.25 -9.35
CA ALA A 159 11.70 -2.98 -9.18
C ALA A 159 12.67 -1.79 -9.32
N ASN A 160 12.10 -0.63 -9.65
CA ASN A 160 12.79 0.64 -9.75
C ASN A 160 12.10 1.69 -8.87
N PHE A 161 12.83 2.75 -8.53
CA PHE A 161 12.24 3.90 -7.88
C PHE A 161 11.50 4.78 -8.88
N VAL A 162 10.27 5.15 -8.55
CA VAL A 162 9.42 6.04 -9.33
C VAL A 162 9.28 7.35 -8.57
N HIS A 163 9.56 8.47 -9.21
CA HIS A 163 9.33 9.79 -8.61
C HIS A 163 7.86 10.16 -8.74
N GLN A 164 7.20 10.48 -7.63
CA GLN A 164 5.82 10.95 -7.61
C GLN A 164 5.80 12.47 -7.42
N ASN A 165 4.91 13.16 -8.16
CA ASN A 165 4.77 14.62 -8.16
C ASN A 165 3.43 15.05 -7.54
N ASP A 166 2.93 14.31 -6.56
CA ASP A 166 1.59 14.50 -6.01
C ASP A 166 1.58 15.47 -4.82
N GLY A 167 2.32 16.58 -4.96
CA GLY A 167 2.41 17.65 -3.96
C GLY A 167 3.51 17.50 -2.90
N PHE A 168 4.21 16.36 -2.87
CA PHE A 168 5.43 16.12 -2.09
C PHE A 168 6.51 15.53 -3.00
N ALA A 169 7.79 15.81 -2.73
CA ALA A 169 8.90 15.21 -3.46
C ALA A 169 9.15 13.78 -2.94
N ASP A 170 8.37 12.81 -3.43
CA ASP A 170 8.39 11.41 -2.96
C ASP A 170 9.06 10.48 -3.98
N LEU A 171 9.88 9.55 -3.48
CA LEU A 171 10.31 8.38 -4.23
C LEU A 171 9.49 7.18 -3.79
N ARG A 172 8.81 6.54 -4.73
CA ARG A 172 8.06 5.31 -4.50
C ARG A 172 8.87 4.08 -4.91
N TYR A 173 8.82 3.03 -4.10
CA TYR A 173 9.41 1.72 -4.41
C TYR A 173 8.47 0.56 -4.05
N THR A 174 8.09 -0.25 -5.03
CA THR A 174 7.28 -1.46 -4.82
C THR A 174 8.02 -2.69 -5.37
N GLY A 175 8.55 -3.53 -4.48
CA GLY A 175 9.16 -4.81 -4.85
C GLY A 175 10.25 -5.29 -3.90
N GLU A 176 11.02 -6.30 -4.31
CA GLU A 176 12.04 -6.93 -3.47
C GLU A 176 13.23 -5.99 -3.17
N ILE A 177 13.82 -6.12 -1.98
CA ILE A 177 15.12 -5.53 -1.63
C ILE A 177 16.21 -6.44 -2.19
N ASP A 178 16.45 -6.34 -3.48
CA ASP A 178 17.47 -7.13 -4.19
C ASP A 178 18.90 -6.61 -3.95
N ASN A 179 19.88 -7.27 -4.56
CA ASN A 179 21.30 -6.87 -4.47
C ASN A 179 21.63 -5.53 -5.15
N ASN A 180 20.72 -4.98 -5.94
CA ASN A 180 20.87 -3.69 -6.62
C ASN A 180 20.06 -2.58 -5.94
N PHE A 181 19.27 -2.88 -4.90
CA PHE A 181 18.36 -1.95 -4.25
C PHE A 181 19.08 -0.68 -3.80
N TYR A 182 20.21 -0.82 -3.12
CA TYR A 182 21.03 0.31 -2.67
C TYR A 182 21.51 1.18 -3.83
N ASP A 183 22.08 0.56 -4.87
CA ASP A 183 22.60 1.28 -6.04
C ASP A 183 21.50 2.02 -6.80
N LYS A 184 20.30 1.43 -6.88
CA LYS A 184 19.12 2.07 -7.47
C LYS A 184 18.64 3.24 -6.63
N LEU A 185 18.64 3.13 -5.30
CA LEU A 185 18.28 4.23 -4.41
C LEU A 185 19.28 5.39 -4.56
N VAL A 186 20.58 5.09 -4.60
CA VAL A 186 21.63 6.08 -4.86
C VAL A 186 21.39 6.79 -6.20
N GLN A 187 21.06 6.05 -7.26
CA GLN A 187 20.77 6.64 -8.57
C GLN A 187 19.50 7.49 -8.56
N ALA A 188 18.45 7.02 -7.89
CA ALA A 188 17.19 7.75 -7.75
C ALA A 188 17.39 9.08 -7.02
N LEU A 189 18.07 9.07 -5.87
CA LEU A 189 18.37 10.26 -5.08
C LEU A 189 19.40 11.20 -5.74
N LYS A 190 20.20 10.71 -6.68
CA LYS A 190 21.02 11.57 -7.55
C LYS A 190 20.18 12.26 -8.62
N LYS A 191 19.19 11.55 -9.16
CA LYS A 191 18.28 12.06 -10.18
C LYS A 191 17.24 13.02 -9.61
N TYR A 192 16.80 12.77 -8.38
CA TYR A 192 15.80 13.53 -7.64
C TYR A 192 16.41 13.93 -6.27
N PRO A 193 17.29 14.93 -6.24
CA PRO A 193 18.02 15.30 -5.02
C PRO A 193 17.14 15.94 -3.93
N ASP A 194 15.99 16.49 -4.32
CA ASP A 194 15.07 17.20 -3.44
C ASP A 194 14.00 16.27 -2.83
N SER A 195 14.13 14.95 -2.98
CA SER A 195 13.20 14.00 -2.40
C SER A 195 13.21 14.08 -0.87
N GLU A 196 12.04 14.31 -0.29
CA GLU A 196 11.81 14.45 1.15
C GLU A 196 11.35 13.14 1.79
N SER A 197 10.73 12.26 0.99
CA SER A 197 10.21 10.98 1.46
C SER A 197 10.50 9.82 0.53
N LEU A 198 10.55 8.63 1.11
CA LEU A 198 10.51 7.33 0.45
C LEU A 198 9.22 6.61 0.84
N SER A 199 8.34 6.38 -0.13
CA SER A 199 7.18 5.50 0.03
C SER A 199 7.54 4.08 -0.40
N ILE A 200 7.57 3.12 0.54
CA ILE A 200 8.00 1.74 0.27
C ILE A 200 6.89 0.70 0.53
N GLY A 201 6.88 -0.36 -0.28
CA GLY A 201 6.16 -1.61 -0.08
C GLY A 201 7.01 -2.77 -0.59
N SER A 202 7.24 -3.78 0.24
CA SER A 202 8.22 -4.83 -0.08
C SER A 202 8.04 -6.08 0.75
N GLY A 203 8.16 -7.25 0.11
CA GLY A 203 8.27 -8.54 0.79
C GLY A 203 9.60 -8.76 1.52
N GLY A 204 10.55 -7.84 1.38
CA GLY A 204 11.89 -7.90 1.97
C GLY A 204 12.95 -8.37 0.99
N GLY A 205 13.97 -9.08 1.48
CA GLY A 205 15.13 -9.51 0.70
C GLY A 205 16.45 -9.33 1.45
N SER A 206 17.42 -8.68 0.82
CA SER A 206 18.77 -8.51 1.34
C SER A 206 18.82 -7.54 2.52
N VAL A 207 19.02 -8.08 3.73
CA VAL A 207 19.23 -7.34 4.99
C VAL A 207 20.39 -6.34 4.88
N VAL A 208 21.49 -6.74 4.22
CA VAL A 208 22.66 -5.87 4.03
C VAL A 208 22.31 -4.66 3.16
N ASN A 209 21.57 -4.86 2.06
CA ASN A 209 21.14 -3.74 1.21
C ASN A 209 20.09 -2.86 1.90
N ALA A 210 19.21 -3.45 2.72
CA ALA A 210 18.25 -2.70 3.52
C ALA A 210 18.96 -1.74 4.50
N MET A 211 19.94 -2.23 5.26
CA MET A 211 20.71 -1.39 6.19
C MET A 211 21.57 -0.35 5.47
N ALA A 212 22.23 -0.72 4.36
CA ALA A 212 23.01 0.23 3.56
C ALA A 212 22.14 1.37 2.99
N ALA A 213 20.94 1.04 2.51
CA ALA A 213 19.95 2.03 2.09
C ALA A 213 19.49 2.88 3.28
N GLY A 214 19.28 2.28 4.44
CA GLY A 214 18.91 2.98 5.66
C GLY A 214 19.90 4.05 6.07
N TYR A 215 21.20 3.74 6.11
CA TYR A 215 22.24 4.74 6.38
C TYR A 215 22.21 5.92 5.39
N LEU A 216 21.93 5.66 4.11
CA LEU A 216 21.80 6.71 3.10
C LEU A 216 20.57 7.60 3.33
N LEU A 217 19.42 7.00 3.68
CA LEU A 217 18.19 7.73 3.99
C LEU A 217 18.37 8.59 5.24
N LYS A 218 18.93 8.02 6.31
CA LYS A 218 19.22 8.71 7.56
C LYS A 218 20.15 9.90 7.35
N ALA A 219 21.23 9.72 6.59
CA ALA A 219 22.17 10.79 6.26
C ALA A 219 21.53 11.97 5.49
N LYS A 220 20.38 11.74 4.85
CA LYS A 220 19.62 12.75 4.10
C LYS A 220 18.41 13.30 4.85
N GLY A 221 18.08 12.76 6.02
CA GLY A 221 16.88 13.15 6.77
C GLY A 221 15.58 12.86 6.02
N ILE A 222 15.56 11.78 5.23
CA ILE A 222 14.38 11.38 4.43
C ILE A 222 13.37 10.68 5.32
N ASP A 223 12.10 11.03 5.19
CA ASP A 223 11.01 10.29 5.80
C ASP A 223 10.79 8.95 5.10
N VAL A 224 10.38 7.92 5.83
CA VAL A 224 9.95 6.66 5.23
C VAL A 224 8.49 6.42 5.56
N ARG A 225 7.69 6.25 4.50
CA ARG A 225 6.26 5.94 4.56
C ARG A 225 6.02 4.56 4.00
N LEU A 226 5.12 3.81 4.61
CA LEU A 226 4.60 2.59 3.98
C LEU A 226 3.40 2.94 3.11
N HIS A 227 3.42 2.48 1.86
CA HIS A 227 2.27 2.60 0.95
C HIS A 227 1.62 1.24 0.62
N SER A 228 2.26 0.15 1.04
CA SER A 228 1.90 -1.25 0.86
C SER A 228 2.59 -2.04 1.96
N ASP A 229 2.24 -3.31 2.13
CA ASP A 229 2.81 -4.16 3.16
C ASP A 229 4.35 -4.26 3.09
N CYS A 230 4.97 -4.39 4.25
CA CYS A 230 6.42 -4.28 4.42
C CYS A 230 6.93 -5.40 5.34
N TYR A 231 7.61 -6.39 4.76
CA TYR A 231 7.99 -7.63 5.43
C TYR A 231 9.51 -7.86 5.47
N SER A 232 9.95 -8.65 6.45
CA SER A 232 11.32 -9.18 6.54
C SER A 232 12.41 -8.09 6.64
N ALA A 233 13.21 -7.89 5.59
CA ALA A 233 14.22 -6.83 5.53
C ALA A 233 13.61 -5.42 5.34
N CYS A 234 12.37 -5.30 4.87
CA CYS A 234 11.72 -4.00 4.65
C CYS A 234 11.58 -3.16 5.93
N PRO A 235 11.18 -3.73 7.09
CA PRO A 235 11.22 -3.02 8.36
C PRO A 235 12.54 -2.30 8.67
N LEU A 236 13.68 -2.83 8.23
CA LEU A 236 14.98 -2.17 8.43
C LEU A 236 15.08 -0.88 7.60
N VAL A 237 14.55 -0.85 6.37
CA VAL A 237 14.46 0.38 5.57
C VAL A 237 13.49 1.36 6.21
N PHE A 238 12.34 0.87 6.69
CA PHE A 238 11.32 1.69 7.33
C PHE A 238 11.85 2.46 8.54
N ILE A 239 12.59 1.81 9.43
CA ILE A 239 13.09 2.47 10.64
C ILE A 239 14.18 3.51 10.39
N ALA A 240 14.75 3.56 9.18
CA ALA A 240 15.73 4.57 8.81
C ALA A 240 15.12 5.95 8.55
N GLY A 241 13.80 6.04 8.43
CA GLY A 241 13.10 7.29 8.19
C GLY A 241 13.26 8.25 9.36
N GLU A 242 13.47 9.53 9.03
CA GLU A 242 13.43 10.61 10.02
C GLU A 242 12.04 10.65 10.69
N ARG A 243 10.99 10.56 9.88
CA ARG A 243 9.66 10.09 10.31
C ARG A 243 9.36 8.73 9.70
N ARG A 244 8.74 7.85 10.50
CA ARG A 244 8.41 6.45 10.19
C ARG A 244 6.88 6.34 10.18
N ILE A 245 6.31 6.50 8.99
CA ILE A 245 4.90 6.84 8.80
C ILE A 245 4.13 5.63 8.28
N MET A 246 3.08 5.24 8.99
CA MET A 246 2.14 4.20 8.57
C MET A 246 0.72 4.74 8.48
N GLU A 247 0.05 4.43 7.38
CA GLU A 247 -1.39 4.62 7.26
C GLU A 247 -2.13 3.39 7.76
N GLN A 248 -3.30 3.60 8.37
CA GLN A 248 -4.13 2.49 8.86
C GLN A 248 -5.11 1.96 7.82
N ARG A 249 -5.37 2.76 6.78
CA ARG A 249 -6.38 2.45 5.78
C ARG A 249 -5.80 2.75 4.38
N PRO A 250 -5.54 1.71 3.56
CA PRO A 250 -5.76 0.29 3.86
C PRO A 250 -4.88 -0.23 5.02
N ARG A 251 -5.23 -1.38 5.61
CA ARG A 251 -4.50 -1.92 6.77
C ARG A 251 -3.14 -2.41 6.30
N ILE A 252 -2.15 -1.52 6.31
CA ILE A 252 -0.76 -1.83 5.98
C ILE A 252 -0.12 -2.54 7.16
N LYS A 253 0.51 -3.68 6.88
CA LYS A 253 1.20 -4.52 7.85
C LYS A 253 2.70 -4.30 7.77
N LEU A 254 3.32 -4.22 8.94
CA LEU A 254 4.75 -4.38 9.12
C LEU A 254 4.99 -5.80 9.66
N GLY A 255 5.77 -6.61 8.96
CA GLY A 255 5.90 -8.04 9.23
C GLY A 255 7.33 -8.47 9.49
N PHE A 256 7.52 -9.32 10.49
CA PHE A 256 8.82 -9.75 10.98
C PHE A 256 8.93 -11.27 11.01
N HIS A 257 10.12 -11.78 10.72
CA HIS A 257 10.46 -13.20 10.85
C HIS A 257 11.98 -13.39 10.91
N GLN A 258 12.40 -14.61 11.26
CA GLN A 258 13.81 -14.95 11.40
C GLN A 258 14.54 -14.89 10.06
N MET A 259 15.76 -14.37 10.07
CA MET A 259 16.62 -14.40 8.88
C MET A 259 16.98 -15.84 8.51
N TYR A 260 17.15 -16.08 7.22
CA TYR A 260 17.63 -17.35 6.69
C TYR A 260 18.60 -17.12 5.53
N SER A 261 19.52 -18.07 5.32
CA SER A 261 20.37 -18.10 4.14
C SER A 261 19.52 -18.51 2.94
N VAL A 262 19.39 -17.64 1.94
CA VAL A 262 18.72 -18.01 0.67
C VAL A 262 19.50 -19.07 -0.13
N ILE A 263 20.79 -19.24 0.17
CA ILE A 263 21.66 -20.24 -0.51
C ILE A 263 21.41 -21.62 0.10
N ASP A 264 21.43 -21.70 1.43
CA ASP A 264 21.40 -22.97 2.16
C ASP A 264 19.97 -23.34 2.62
N ASN A 265 19.05 -22.38 2.52
CA ASN A 265 17.69 -22.43 3.09
C ASN A 265 17.69 -22.74 4.59
N GLU A 266 18.74 -22.32 5.30
CA GLU A 266 18.93 -22.56 6.72
C GLU A 266 18.65 -21.30 7.55
N ILE A 267 18.01 -21.48 8.70
CA ILE A 267 17.74 -20.41 9.66
C ILE A 267 19.07 -19.86 10.17
N ILE A 268 19.21 -18.54 10.15
CA ILE A 268 20.30 -17.85 10.82
C ILE A 268 19.90 -17.69 12.28
N LEU A 269 20.50 -18.51 13.15
CA LEU A 269 20.22 -18.52 14.59
C LEU A 269 20.86 -17.31 15.28
N ALA A 270 20.20 -16.77 16.31
CA ALA A 270 20.84 -15.84 17.24
C ALA A 270 21.63 -16.62 18.32
N PRO A 271 22.76 -16.09 18.84
CA PRO A 271 23.46 -14.88 18.40
C PRO A 271 24.52 -15.21 17.32
N ILE A 272 24.24 -14.84 16.07
CA ILE A 272 25.24 -14.72 14.99
C ILE A 272 25.49 -13.22 14.76
N SER A 273 26.69 -12.86 14.29
CA SER A 273 27.16 -11.47 14.14
C SER A 273 26.15 -10.52 13.51
N ILE A 274 25.39 -10.99 12.51
CA ILE A 274 24.43 -10.15 11.79
C ILE A 274 23.29 -9.60 12.67
N TYR A 275 22.84 -10.32 13.72
CA TYR A 275 21.84 -9.76 14.64
C TYR A 275 22.44 -8.68 15.56
N ASN A 276 23.75 -8.72 15.82
CA ASN A 276 24.43 -7.64 16.53
C ASN A 276 24.58 -6.43 15.61
N ASP A 277 24.94 -6.65 14.34
CA ASP A 277 25.02 -5.58 13.33
C ASP A 277 23.65 -4.88 13.17
N ILE A 278 22.53 -5.63 13.23
CA ILE A 278 21.19 -5.06 13.21
C ILE A 278 20.88 -4.26 14.48
N GLN A 279 21.30 -4.73 15.66
CA GLN A 279 21.12 -3.97 16.90
C GLN A 279 21.86 -2.63 16.84
N ASP A 280 23.12 -2.66 16.41
CA ASP A 280 23.93 -1.45 16.22
C ASP A 280 23.28 -0.52 15.19
N TYR A 281 22.80 -1.08 14.07
CA TYR A 281 22.04 -0.34 13.06
C TYR A 281 20.78 0.34 13.62
N ILE A 282 19.96 -0.36 14.41
CA ILE A 282 18.74 0.21 15.01
C ILE A 282 19.10 1.41 15.91
N ILE A 283 20.15 1.27 16.73
CA ILE A 283 20.63 2.33 17.62
C ILE A 283 21.13 3.54 16.79
N ASP A 284 21.84 3.30 15.70
CA ASP A 284 22.31 4.35 14.78
C ASP A 284 21.16 5.07 14.08
N MET A 285 20.07 4.37 13.75
CA MET A 285 18.90 4.97 13.08
C MET A 285 18.14 5.89 14.03
N ASP A 286 17.80 5.37 15.22
CA ASP A 286 17.12 6.12 16.27
C ASP A 286 17.23 5.39 17.63
N PRO A 287 17.98 5.94 18.61
CA PRO A 287 18.17 5.30 19.92
C PRO A 287 16.90 5.26 20.77
N THR A 288 15.80 5.88 20.34
CA THR A 288 14.49 5.77 21.00
C THR A 288 13.71 4.52 20.61
N ILE A 289 14.14 3.79 19.57
CA ILE A 289 13.57 2.51 19.19
C ILE A 289 13.96 1.47 20.24
N ASP A 290 12.96 0.76 20.77
CA ASP A 290 13.20 -0.41 21.62
C ASP A 290 13.83 -1.51 20.77
N THR A 291 15.16 -1.56 20.82
CA THR A 291 15.97 -2.48 20.03
C THR A 291 15.66 -3.93 20.40
N SER A 292 15.41 -4.22 21.68
CA SER A 292 15.05 -5.58 22.12
C SER A 292 13.70 -5.98 21.53
N ALA A 293 12.70 -5.11 21.58
CA ALA A 293 11.39 -5.36 20.98
C ALA A 293 11.48 -5.63 19.47
N PHE A 294 12.30 -4.88 18.74
CA PHE A 294 12.49 -5.10 17.30
C PHE A 294 13.15 -6.45 17.01
N ILE A 295 14.21 -6.81 17.74
CA ILE A 295 14.88 -8.11 17.59
C ILE A 295 13.95 -9.26 18.00
N ASP A 296 13.18 -9.11 19.08
CA ASP A 296 12.21 -10.12 19.51
C ASP A 296 11.14 -10.37 18.44
N LEU A 297 10.66 -9.32 17.76
CA LEU A 297 9.77 -9.46 16.60
C LEU A 297 10.45 -10.20 15.44
N MET A 298 11.72 -9.92 15.16
CA MET A 298 12.47 -10.68 14.14
C MET A 298 12.59 -12.16 14.53
N LEU A 299 12.72 -12.47 15.82
CA LEU A 299 12.91 -13.85 16.28
C LEU A 299 11.58 -14.60 16.53
N SER A 300 10.43 -13.93 16.48
CA SER A 300 9.14 -14.50 16.91
C SER A 300 8.44 -15.40 15.90
N ALA A 301 8.87 -15.40 14.63
CA ALA A 301 8.39 -16.32 13.60
C ALA A 301 9.55 -16.97 12.85
N ASP A 302 9.39 -18.24 12.49
CA ASP A 302 10.28 -18.95 11.58
C ASP A 302 10.25 -18.33 10.17
N PRO A 303 11.26 -18.58 9.30
CA PRO A 303 11.39 -17.87 8.03
C PRO A 303 10.22 -17.96 7.05
N HIS A 304 9.32 -18.93 7.24
CA HIS A 304 8.16 -19.15 6.36
C HIS A 304 6.86 -18.62 6.96
N ASN A 305 6.91 -18.07 8.18
CA ASN A 305 5.79 -17.43 8.85
C ASN A 305 6.14 -15.97 9.13
N ILE A 306 5.13 -15.15 9.43
CA ILE A 306 5.32 -13.72 9.70
C ILE A 306 4.58 -13.35 10.98
N THR A 307 5.26 -12.60 11.85
CA THR A 307 4.63 -11.93 12.98
C THR A 307 4.23 -10.52 12.58
N TYR A 308 2.97 -10.17 12.88
CA TYR A 308 2.41 -8.84 12.66
C TYR A 308 2.10 -8.19 14.01
N PRO A 309 2.94 -7.27 14.52
CA PRO A 309 2.62 -6.50 15.71
C PRO A 309 1.41 -5.59 15.47
N GLU A 310 0.64 -5.35 16.53
CA GLU A 310 -0.42 -4.34 16.52
C GLU A 310 0.18 -2.92 16.50
N TYR A 311 -0.58 -1.97 15.94
CA TYR A 311 -0.11 -0.59 15.78
C TYR A 311 0.27 0.07 17.10
N GLU A 312 -0.45 -0.22 18.19
CA GLU A 312 -0.13 0.29 19.53
C GLU A 312 1.25 -0.18 20.00
N TYR A 313 1.63 -1.43 19.68
CA TYR A 313 2.94 -1.97 20.03
C TYR A 313 4.05 -1.28 19.24
N LEU A 314 3.84 -1.08 17.93
CA LEU A 314 4.77 -0.34 17.07
C LEU A 314 4.98 1.11 17.55
N CYS A 315 3.93 1.75 18.05
CA CYS A 315 4.00 3.09 18.63
C CYS A 315 4.73 3.09 19.98
N SER A 316 4.41 2.16 20.90
CA SER A 316 5.01 2.14 22.25
C SER A 316 6.49 1.76 22.26
N THR A 317 6.97 1.11 21.20
CA THR A 317 8.37 0.70 21.00
C THR A 317 9.14 1.67 20.10
N SER A 318 8.50 2.78 19.69
CA SER A 318 9.02 3.79 18.76
C SER A 318 9.41 3.27 17.36
N ILE A 319 9.09 2.01 17.03
CA ILE A 319 9.33 1.44 15.68
C ILE A 319 8.60 2.26 14.62
N ALA A 320 7.35 2.67 14.90
CA ALA A 320 6.66 3.68 14.12
C ALA A 320 6.63 5.00 14.89
N SER A 321 6.96 6.11 14.22
CA SER A 321 6.86 7.44 14.83
C SER A 321 5.52 8.11 14.53
N TRP A 322 4.81 7.67 13.48
CA TRP A 322 3.44 8.08 13.23
C TRP A 322 2.63 6.91 12.67
N VAL A 323 1.49 6.64 13.29
CA VAL A 323 0.47 5.73 12.77
C VAL A 323 -0.85 6.48 12.79
N GLN A 324 -1.48 6.61 11.62
CA GLN A 324 -2.74 7.32 11.45
C GLN A 324 -3.74 6.94 12.56
N ARG A 325 -4.26 7.91 13.33
CA ARG A 325 -5.23 7.69 14.43
C ARG A 325 -4.74 6.88 15.65
N ASN A 326 -3.50 6.40 15.67
CA ASN A 326 -2.96 5.64 16.79
C ASN A 326 -1.87 6.38 17.56
N CYS A 327 -0.87 6.89 16.85
CA CYS A 327 0.16 7.71 17.48
C CYS A 327 0.70 8.75 16.51
N SER A 328 1.13 9.86 17.11
CA SER A 328 2.03 10.81 16.51
C SER A 328 3.10 11.06 17.54
N ALA A 329 4.37 10.80 17.20
CA ALA A 329 5.48 11.24 18.00
C ALA A 329 5.28 12.73 18.28
N PRO A 330 5.37 13.18 19.55
CA PRO A 330 5.30 14.60 19.85
C PRO A 330 6.40 15.26 19.02
N TYR A 331 6.01 16.25 18.21
CA TYR A 331 6.87 17.01 17.32
C TYR A 331 8.28 17.20 17.92
N TYR A 332 9.31 16.78 17.19
CA TYR A 332 10.71 17.09 17.52
C TYR A 332 10.94 18.60 17.54
#